data_AF-A0A645EP01-F1
#
_entry.id   AF-A0A645EP01-F1
#
_cell.length_a   1.000
_cell.length_b   1.000
_cell.length_c   1.000
_cell.angle_alpha   90.00
_cell.angle_beta   90.00
_cell.angle_gamma   90.00
#
_symmetry.space_group_name_H-M   'P 1'
#
loop_
_entity.id
_entity.type
_entity.pdbx_description
1 polymer ?
#
loop_
_entity_poly.entity_id
_entity_poly.type
_entity_poly.pdbx_seq_one_letter_code
_entity_poly.pdbx_strand_id
1 'polypeptide(L)' 'MEPLLRRIHGGGQHAGKIPARRGKMLREKVQITKLKERLQQLVQKEDFEGAVLVRDEIKRLEQAKGGEE' A
#
# COMPACT_ATOMS: atom_id res chain seq x y z
N MET A 1 24.63 19.18 -6.85
CA MET A 1 23.52 19.72 -6.04
C MET A 1 22.26 19.14 -6.66
N GLU A 2 21.93 17.92 -6.30
CA GLU A 2 20.82 17.17 -6.91
C GLU A 2 19.54 17.38 -6.11
N PRO A 3 18.47 17.93 -6.69
CA PRO A 3 17.15 17.76 -6.14
C PRO A 3 16.57 16.44 -6.66
N LEU A 4 16.87 15.32 -6.00
CA LEU A 4 16.13 14.06 -6.17
C LEU A 4 14.84 14.12 -5.35
N LEU A 5 14.01 15.13 -5.59
CA LEU A 5 12.70 15.23 -4.95
C LEU A 5 11.70 14.37 -5.72
N ARG A 6 11.76 13.06 -5.40
CA ARG A 6 10.60 12.23 -5.10
C ARG A 6 9.30 12.68 -5.78
N ARG A 7 9.10 12.12 -6.97
CA ARG A 7 7.88 12.08 -7.79
C ARG A 7 6.72 11.37 -7.05
N ILE A 8 6.34 11.83 -5.85
CA ILE A 8 5.29 11.24 -4.97
C ILE A 8 3.99 12.06 -5.07
N HIS A 9 3.66 12.60 -6.24
CA HIS A 9 2.34 13.22 -6.44
C HIS A 9 1.83 12.88 -7.84
N GLY A 10 1.32 11.67 -7.98
CA GLY A 10 0.51 11.24 -9.11
C GLY A 10 -0.81 10.69 -8.59
N GLY A 11 -1.63 11.56 -8.00
CA GLY A 11 -3.01 11.26 -7.65
C GLY A 11 -3.74 10.73 -8.89
N GLY A 12 -4.19 9.49 -8.84
CA GLY A 12 -4.69 8.84 -10.05
C GLY A 12 -5.37 7.51 -9.78
N GLN A 13 -6.31 7.45 -8.84
CA GLN A 13 -7.30 6.36 -8.85
C GLN A 13 -8.69 6.92 -8.66
N HIS A 14 -9.16 7.56 -9.73
CA HIS A 14 -10.57 7.77 -10.00
C HIS A 14 -11.21 6.40 -10.23
N ALA A 15 -11.67 5.75 -9.16
CA ALA A 15 -12.37 4.47 -9.26
C ALA A 15 -13.81 4.71 -9.69
N GLY A 16 -14.01 4.92 -10.99
CA GLY A 16 -15.31 4.71 -11.62
C GLY A 16 -15.77 3.28 -11.34
N LYS A 17 -16.83 3.15 -10.53
CA LYS A 17 -17.72 1.98 -10.35
C LYS A 17 -17.06 0.60 -10.55
N ILE A 18 -16.32 0.13 -9.54
CA ILE A 18 -15.70 -1.20 -9.56
C ILE A 18 -16.77 -2.29 -9.29
N PRO A 19 -16.99 -3.27 -10.19
CA PRO A 19 -17.95 -4.35 -9.98
C PRO A 19 -17.64 -5.18 -8.73
N ALA A 20 -18.64 -5.51 -7.90
CA ALA A 20 -18.45 -6.08 -6.56
C ALA A 20 -17.57 -7.35 -6.50
N ARG A 21 -17.65 -8.24 -7.52
CA ARG A 21 -16.92 -9.51 -7.58
C ARG A 21 -15.47 -9.37 -8.05
N ARG A 22 -15.21 -8.69 -9.18
CA ARG A 22 -13.83 -8.37 -9.63
C ARG A 22 -13.15 -7.32 -8.76
N GLY A 23 -13.94 -6.56 -8.01
CA GLY A 23 -13.46 -5.52 -7.12
C GLY A 23 -12.80 -6.04 -5.86
N LYS A 24 -13.07 -7.26 -5.39
CA LYS A 24 -12.45 -7.77 -4.15
C LYS A 24 -10.93 -7.87 -4.30
N MET A 25 -10.46 -8.61 -5.31
CA MET A 25 -9.03 -8.74 -5.62
C MET A 25 -8.37 -7.39 -5.90
N LEU A 26 -9.07 -6.51 -6.64
CA LEU A 26 -8.55 -5.18 -6.95
C LEU A 26 -8.45 -4.30 -5.70
N ARG A 27 -9.47 -4.30 -4.83
CA ARG A 27 -9.46 -3.58 -3.56
C ARG A 27 -8.35 -4.06 -2.64
N GLU A 28 -8.12 -5.37 -2.56
CA GLU A 28 -7.04 -5.96 -1.77
C GLU A 28 -5.67 -5.53 -2.31
N LYS A 29 -5.47 -5.56 -3.64
CA LYS A 29 -4.25 -5.01 -4.27
C LYS A 29 -4.05 -3.53 -3.95
N VAL A 30 -5.10 -2.72 -4.07
CA VAL A 30 -5.06 -1.28 -3.77
C VAL A 30 -4.74 -1.03 -2.30
N GLN A 31 -5.28 -1.84 -1.39
CA GLN A 31 -4.96 -1.73 0.04
C GLN A 31 -3.49 -2.03 0.33
N ILE A 32 -2.93 -3.11 -0.24
CA ILE A 32 -1.51 -3.42 -0.10
C ILE A 32 -0.64 -2.28 -0.65
N THR A 33 -0.99 -1.71 -1.81
CA THR A 33 -0.27 -0.56 -2.36
C THR A 33 -0.30 0.63 -1.40
N LYS A 34 -1.46 0.97 -0.85
CA LYS A 34 -1.60 2.07 0.12
C LYS A 34 -0.77 1.85 1.39
N LEU A 35 -0.74 0.62 1.90
CA LEU A 35 0.07 0.29 3.08
C LEU A 35 1.57 0.37 2.77
N LYS A 36 2.00 -0.04 1.57
CA LYS A 36 3.40 0.14 1.12
C LYS A 36 3.79 1.61 1.03
N GLU A 37 2.90 2.46 0.52
CA GLU A 37 3.10 3.92 0.53
C GLU A 37 3.19 4.46 1.96
N ARG A 38 2.31 4.00 2.86
CA ARG A 38 2.31 4.40 4.26
C ARG A 38 3.59 3.99 4.99
N LEU A 39 4.08 2.77 4.74
CA LEU A 39 5.34 2.27 5.28
C LEU A 39 6.51 3.19 4.87
N GLN A 40 6.59 3.57 3.59
CA GLN A 40 7.61 4.50 3.11
C GLN A 40 7.50 5.88 3.76
N GLN A 41 6.29 6.36 4.05
CA GLN A 41 6.11 7.63 4.76
C GLN A 41 6.60 7.55 6.22
N LEU A 42 6.34 6.43 6.90
CA LEU A 42 6.75 6.22 8.30
C LEU A 42 8.28 6.13 8.40
N VAL A 43 8.92 5.39 7.49
CA VAL A 43 10.39 5.31 7.38
C VAL A 43 11.00 6.70 7.10
N GLN A 44 10.39 7.49 6.22
CA GLN A 44 10.84 8.86 5.94
C GLN A 44 10.70 9.81 7.15
N LYS A 45 9.78 9.52 8.05
CA LYS A 45 9.56 10.28 9.29
C LYS A 45 10.35 9.72 10.47
N GLU A 46 11.18 8.69 10.25
CA GLU A 46 11.91 7.97 11.29
C GLU A 46 10.99 7.35 12.37
N ASP A 47 9.71 7.13 12.01
CA ASP A 47 8.72 6.44 12.85
C ASP A 47 8.84 4.93 12.62
N PHE A 48 9.86 4.34 13.24
CA PHE A 48 10.16 2.91 13.09
C PHE A 48 9.12 2.02 13.79
N GLU A 49 8.54 2.47 14.90
CA GLU A 49 7.47 1.73 15.58
C GLU A 49 6.23 1.60 14.71
N GLY A 50 5.78 2.72 14.12
CA GLY A 50 4.69 2.71 13.15
C GLY A 50 5.02 1.87 11.92
N ALA A 51 6.26 1.96 11.42
CA ALA A 51 6.70 1.19 10.26
C ALA A 51 6.64 -0.33 10.51
N VAL A 52 6.99 -0.79 11.72
CA VAL A 52 6.89 -2.21 12.10
C VAL A 52 5.43 -2.68 12.04
N LEU A 53 4.49 -1.90 12.59
CA LEU A 53 3.07 -2.24 12.57
C LEU A 53 2.53 -2.37 11.13
N VAL A 54 2.85 -1.40 10.28
CA VAL A 54 2.41 -1.39 8.87
C VAL A 54 3.05 -2.53 8.07
N ARG A 55 4.33 -2.84 8.32
CA ARG A 55 5.01 -3.99 7.69
C ARG A 55 4.31 -5.30 8.04
N ASP A 56 3.98 -5.50 9.30
CA ASP A 56 3.32 -6.72 9.76
C ASP A 56 1.90 -6.83 9.19
N GLU A 57 1.20 -5.71 9.05
CA GLU A 57 -0.12 -5.65 8.39
C GLU A 57 -0.06 -6.02 6.90
N ILE A 58 0.95 -5.51 6.16
CA ILE A 58 1.20 -5.92 4.77
C ILE A 58 1.40 -7.43 4.68
N LYS A 59 2.24 -7.98 5.57
CA LYS A 59 2.54 -9.41 5.58
C LYS A 59 1.30 -10.25 5.85
N ARG A 60 0.43 -9.84 6.78
CA ARG A 60 -0.84 -10.52 7.07
C ARG A 60 -1.77 -10.51 5.84
N LEU A 61 -1.89 -9.39 5.15
CA LEU A 61 -2.71 -9.27 3.95
C LEU A 61 -2.15 -10.07 2.77
N GLU A 62 -0.84 -10.09 2.59
CA GLU A 62 -0.18 -10.91 1.56
C GLU A 62 -0.29 -12.41 1.86
N GLN A 63 -0.18 -12.80 3.13
CA GLN A 63 -0.33 -14.20 3.56
C GLN A 63 -1.77 -14.70 3.44
N ALA A 64 -2.76 -13.86 3.78
CA ALA A 64 -4.17 -14.18 3.56
C ALA A 64 -4.52 -14.42 2.08
N LYS A 65 -3.73 -13.86 1.16
CA LYS A 65 -3.87 -14.07 -0.29
C LYS A 65 -3.13 -15.31 -0.80
N GLY A 66 -2.06 -15.74 -0.12
CA GLY A 66 -1.23 -16.90 -0.49
C GLY A 66 -1.69 -18.24 0.08
N GLY A 67 -2.78 -18.27 0.85
CA GLY A 67 -3.39 -19.49 1.38
C GLY A 67 -4.45 -20.14 0.48
N GLU A 68 -4.58 -19.69 -0.78
CA GLU A 68 -5.47 -20.28 -1.80
C GLU A 68 -4.69 -21.08 -2.86
N GLU A 69 -3.48 -21.55 -2.54
CA GLU A 69 -2.76 -22.59 -3.32
C GLU A 69 -2.76 -23.94 -2.59
#